data_AF-A0A453AZY7-F1
#
_entry.id   AF-A0A453AZY7-F1
#
_cell.length_a   1.000
_cell.length_b   1.000
_cell.length_c   1.000
_cell.angle_alpha   90.00
_cell.angle_beta   90.00
_cell.angle_gamma   90.00
#
_symmetry.space_group_name_H-M   'P 1'
#
loop_
_entity.id
_entity.type
_entity.pdbx_description
1 polymer ?
#
loop_
_entity_poly.entity_id
_entity_poly.type
_entity_poly.pdbx_seq_one_letter_code
_entity_poly.pdbx_strand_id
1 'polypeptide(L)'
;LHSKTLAQVTIRPNDSPFWKGLMRTKDLFFRRIKFVIGNGMSTRFWEDTWLGETPLALQYPTLYNIVQRKEDYVGNVFQNIPLNIQFRRTLVGERWT
;
A
#
# COMPACT_ATOMS: atom_id res chain seq x y z
N LEU A 1 -14.65 10.10 -13.17
CA LEU A 1 -13.19 10.30 -13.12
C LEU A 1 -12.59 9.26 -12.18
N HIS A 2 -11.66 8.42 -12.62
CA HIS A 2 -10.91 7.56 -11.68
C HIS A 2 -9.94 8.46 -10.89
N SER A 3 -10.24 8.72 -9.62
CA SER A 3 -9.34 9.42 -8.69
C SER A 3 -8.22 8.46 -8.26
N LYS A 4 -7.26 8.22 -9.14
CA LYS A 4 -6.03 7.51 -8.77
C LYS A 4 -5.13 8.47 -7.99
N THR A 5 -4.62 8.03 -6.85
CA THR A 5 -3.63 8.80 -6.09
C THR A 5 -2.28 8.79 -6.81
N LEU A 6 -1.40 9.73 -6.50
CA LEU A 6 -0.05 9.77 -7.07
C LEU A 6 0.67 8.42 -6.90
N ALA A 7 0.45 7.75 -5.77
CA ALA A 7 1.04 6.45 -5.49
C ALA A 7 0.62 5.36 -6.48
N GLN A 8 -0.62 5.40 -6.98
CA GLN A 8 -1.20 4.44 -7.94
C GLN A 8 -0.89 4.75 -9.42
N VAL A 9 -0.42 5.95 -9.73
CA VAL A 9 -0.09 6.32 -11.10
C VAL A 9 1.22 5.64 -11.51
N THR A 10 1.25 5.09 -12.72
CA THR A 10 2.43 4.51 -13.37
C THR A 10 2.77 5.30 -14.63
N ILE A 11 4.04 5.25 -15.04
CA ILE A 11 4.51 5.89 -16.27
C ILE A 11 3.88 5.20 -17.48
N ARG A 12 3.36 5.99 -18.43
CA ARG A 12 2.80 5.53 -19.70
C ARG A 12 3.69 5.93 -20.88
N PRO A 13 3.67 5.16 -21.99
CA PRO A 13 4.45 5.49 -23.18
C PRO A 13 4.15 6.89 -23.75
N ASN A 14 2.89 7.34 -23.69
CA ASN A 14 2.43 8.61 -24.23
C ASN A 14 2.58 9.79 -23.24
N ASP A 15 3.14 9.58 -22.06
CA ASP A 15 3.34 10.66 -21.10
C ASP A 15 4.42 11.63 -21.57
N SER A 16 4.27 12.90 -21.18
CA SER A 16 5.25 13.95 -21.49
C SER A 16 6.63 13.62 -20.89
N PRO A 17 7.73 14.03 -21.52
CA PRO A 17 9.08 13.83 -20.97
C PRO A 17 9.23 14.37 -19.54
N PHE A 18 8.59 15.51 -19.25
CA PHE A 18 8.52 16.09 -17.91
C PHE A 18 7.84 15.15 -16.91
N TRP A 19 6.65 14.64 -17.23
CA TRP A 19 5.92 13.74 -16.34
C TRP A 19 6.68 12.44 -16.09
N LYS A 20 7.31 11.88 -17.14
CA LYS A 20 8.20 10.71 -17.00
C LYS A 20 9.36 10.98 -16.03
N GLY A 21 9.97 12.17 -16.13
CA GLY A 21 11.02 12.61 -15.20
C GLY A 21 10.54 12.67 -13.77
N LEU A 22 9.40 13.32 -13.52
CA LEU A 22 8.79 13.42 -12.20
C LEU A 22 8.48 12.04 -11.63
N MET A 23 7.83 11.17 -12.41
CA MET A 23 7.43 9.84 -11.97
C MET A 23 8.61 8.91 -11.64
N ARG A 24 9.79 9.13 -12.22
CA ARG A 24 11.02 8.40 -11.82
C ARG A 24 11.47 8.72 -10.40
N THR A 25 11.15 9.91 -9.89
CA THR A 25 11.48 10.31 -8.51
C THR A 25 10.44 9.84 -7.48
N LYS A 26 9.27 9.37 -7.95
CA LYS A 26 8.15 8.94 -7.13
C LYS A 26 8.54 7.88 -6.09
N ASP A 27 9.27 6.85 -6.52
CA ASP A 27 9.62 5.74 -5.64
C ASP A 27 10.60 6.18 -4.54
N LEU A 28 11.53 7.08 -4.86
CA LEU A 28 12.45 7.65 -3.86
C LEU A 28 11.70 8.50 -2.84
N PHE A 29 10.72 9.29 -3.30
CA PHE A 29 9.87 10.09 -2.43
C PHE A 29 9.09 9.22 -1.44
N PHE A 30 8.37 8.20 -1.91
CA PHE A 30 7.57 7.32 -1.03
C PHE A 30 8.40 6.49 -0.06
N ARG A 31 9.68 6.22 -0.36
CA ARG A 31 10.61 5.57 0.59
C ARG A 31 11.06 6.48 1.73
N ARG A 32 10.91 7.79 1.62
CA ARG A 32 11.40 8.78 2.59
C ARG A 32 10.29 9.46 3.39
N ILE A 33 9.03 9.19 3.06
CA ILE A 33 7.89 9.78 3.73
C ILE A 33 7.12 8.74 4.53
N LYS A 34 6.40 9.23 5.55
CA LYS A 34 5.43 8.46 6.32
C LYS A 34 4.08 9.14 6.24
N PHE A 35 3.04 8.35 6.06
CA PHE A 35 1.67 8.82 6.07
C PHE A 35 1.14 8.87 7.49
N VAL A 36 0.67 10.05 7.90
CA VAL A 36 -0.10 10.21 9.12
C VAL A 36 -1.54 9.84 8.83
N ILE A 37 -2.10 8.92 9.61
CA ILE A 37 -3.45 8.41 9.38
C ILE A 37 -4.47 9.36 10.02
N GLY A 38 -5.37 9.90 9.18
CA GLY A 38 -6.61 10.52 9.62
C GLY A 38 -7.74 9.49 9.71
N ASN A 39 -8.73 9.58 8.82
CA ASN A 39 -9.79 8.57 8.69
C ASN A 39 -9.35 7.28 7.95
N GLY A 40 -8.08 7.22 7.51
CA GLY A 40 -7.49 6.07 6.84
C GLY A 40 -8.02 5.79 5.42
N MET A 41 -8.89 6.61 4.85
CA MET A 41 -9.51 6.37 3.53
C MET A 41 -8.63 6.75 2.33
N SER A 42 -7.46 7.35 2.59
CA SER A 42 -6.49 7.76 1.57
C SER A 42 -5.12 7.10 1.73
N THR A 43 -4.98 6.18 2.68
CA THR A 43 -3.72 5.51 3.01
C THR A 43 -3.89 4.02 2.78
N ARG A 44 -3.07 3.43 1.93
CA ARG A 44 -3.15 2.01 1.56
C ARG A 44 -2.49 1.17 2.64
N PHE A 45 -3.19 0.14 3.08
CA PHE A 45 -2.77 -0.69 4.21
C PHE A 45 -1.42 -1.37 3.97
N TRP A 46 -1.21 -1.93 2.77
CA TRP A 46 0.00 -2.70 2.49
C TRP A 46 1.16 -1.87 1.91
N GLU A 47 0.84 -0.88 1.08
CA GLU A 47 1.81 -0.27 0.18
C GLU A 47 2.33 1.09 0.62
N ASP A 48 1.60 1.77 1.51
CA ASP A 48 2.04 3.07 2.03
C ASP A 48 2.75 2.87 3.38
N THR A 49 3.81 3.64 3.63
CA THR A 49 4.49 3.66 4.93
C THR A 49 3.65 4.45 5.92
N TRP A 50 2.75 3.79 6.64
CA TRP A 50 1.96 4.42 7.71
C TRP A 50 2.25 3.83 9.09
N LEU A 51 2.75 2.58 9.13
CA LEU A 51 3.19 1.88 10.34
C LEU A 51 4.68 1.54 10.24
N GLY A 52 5.45 1.86 11.29
CA GLY A 52 6.90 1.68 11.28
C GLY A 52 7.61 2.62 10.29
N GLU A 53 8.69 2.12 9.69
CA GLU A 53 9.60 2.85 8.80
C GLU A 53 9.50 2.46 7.32
N THR A 54 8.87 1.32 7.01
CA THR A 54 8.70 0.82 5.64
C THR A 54 7.27 0.29 5.43
N PRO A 55 6.78 0.17 4.19
CA PRO A 55 5.46 -0.41 3.94
C PRO A 55 5.36 -1.86 4.44
N LEU A 56 4.17 -2.27 4.92
CA LEU A 56 3.94 -3.63 5.40
C LEU A 56 4.20 -4.69 4.33
N ALA A 57 3.98 -4.35 3.05
CA ALA A 57 4.31 -5.22 1.92
C ALA A 57 5.80 -5.58 1.84
N LEU A 58 6.69 -4.66 2.28
CA LEU A 58 8.13 -4.90 2.32
C LEU A 58 8.55 -5.63 3.60
N GLN A 59 7.89 -5.35 4.73
CA GLN A 59 8.18 -6.01 6.01
C GLN A 59 7.73 -7.48 6.01
N TYR A 60 6.59 -7.78 5.39
CA TYR A 60 5.97 -9.11 5.39
C TYR A 60 5.67 -9.61 3.98
N PRO A 61 6.70 -9.86 3.14
CA PRO A 61 6.51 -10.18 1.72
C PRO A 61 5.76 -11.51 1.51
N THR A 62 5.97 -12.49 2.39
CA THR A 62 5.26 -13.78 2.35
C THR A 62 3.76 -13.63 2.61
N LEU A 63 3.39 -12.79 3.57
CA LEU A 63 2.00 -12.49 3.90
C LEU A 63 1.35 -11.66 2.79
N TYR A 64 2.03 -10.63 2.29
CA TYR A 64 1.55 -9.79 1.20
C TYR A 64 1.30 -10.59 -0.09
N ASN A 65 2.10 -11.62 -0.37
CA ASN A 65 1.92 -12.48 -1.54
C ASN A 65 0.60 -13.25 -1.54
N ILE A 66 0.03 -13.52 -0.36
CA ILE A 66 -1.25 -14.22 -0.24
C ILE A 66 -2.43 -13.28 0.01
N VAL A 67 -2.23 -11.96 0.08
CA VAL A 67 -3.32 -10.97 0.20
C VAL A 67 -4.14 -10.95 -1.10
N GLN A 68 -5.47 -10.96 -0.97
CA GLN A 68 -6.39 -10.82 -2.10
C GLN A 68 -6.54 -9.35 -2.53
N ARG A 69 -6.70 -8.44 -1.56
CA ARG A 69 -6.95 -7.01 -1.78
C ARG A 69 -5.76 -6.16 -1.34
N LYS A 70 -4.79 -6.00 -2.24
CA LYS A 70 -3.53 -5.28 -1.95
C LYS A 70 -3.72 -3.77 -1.83
N GLU A 71 -4.72 -3.23 -2.53
CA GLU A 71 -5.03 -1.79 -2.60
C GLU A 71 -6.04 -1.33 -1.54
N ASP A 72 -6.38 -2.18 -0.56
CA ASP A 72 -7.32 -1.78 0.50
C ASP A 72 -6.73 -0.66 1.36
N TYR A 73 -7.60 0.26 1.76
CA TYR A 73 -7.26 1.39 2.61
C TYR A 73 -7.25 0.99 4.09
N VAL A 74 -6.43 1.67 4.88
CA VAL A 74 -6.35 1.51 6.35
C VAL A 74 -7.75 1.64 6.95
N GLY A 75 -8.50 2.68 6.57
CA GLY A 75 -9.86 2.90 7.07
C GLY A 75 -10.78 1.69 6.86
N ASN A 76 -10.72 1.06 5.68
CA ASN A 76 -11.53 -0.11 5.36
C ASN A 76 -11.08 -1.37 6.11
N VAL A 77 -9.78 -1.56 6.28
CA VAL A 77 -9.22 -2.72 6.99
C VAL A 77 -9.62 -2.70 8.46
N PHE A 78 -9.64 -1.50 9.07
CA PHE A 78 -9.99 -1.30 10.47
C PHE A 78 -11.49 -1.09 10.74
N GLN A 79 -12.37 -1.23 9.75
CA GLN A 79 -13.82 -1.05 9.93
C GLN A 79 -14.45 -2.07 10.88
N ASN A 80 -13.89 -3.29 10.99
CA ASN A 80 -14.45 -4.37 11.78
C ASN A 80 -13.35 -5.09 12.58
N ILE A 81 -13.77 -5.82 13.62
CA ILE A 81 -12.94 -6.75 14.38
C ILE A 81 -13.55 -8.15 14.19
N PRO A 82 -12.82 -9.13 13.62
CA PRO A 82 -11.42 -9.07 13.17
C PRO A 82 -11.22 -8.17 11.94
N LEU A 83 -9.97 -7.77 11.68
CA LEU A 83 -9.59 -6.90 10.55
C LEU A 83 -10.17 -7.42 9.23
N ASN A 84 -10.68 -6.52 8.39
CA ASN A 84 -11.25 -6.86 7.09
C ASN A 84 -10.16 -7.12 6.05
N ILE A 85 -9.41 -8.21 6.22
CA ILE A 85 -8.32 -8.63 5.33
C ILE A 85 -8.64 -10.03 4.78
N GLN A 86 -8.54 -10.17 3.47
CA GLN A 86 -8.78 -11.43 2.79
C GLN A 86 -7.49 -12.03 2.25
N PHE A 87 -7.26 -13.31 2.55
CA PHE A 87 -6.10 -14.07 2.09
C PHE A 87 -6.52 -15.18 1.13
N ARG A 88 -5.64 -15.55 0.19
CA ARG A 88 -5.85 -16.65 -0.76
C ARG A 88 -5.69 -18.04 -0.12
N ARG A 89 -5.16 -18.09 1.10
CA ARG A 89 -4.92 -19.30 1.87
C ARG A 89 -5.25 -19.02 3.33
N THR A 90 -5.68 -20.05 4.05
CA THR A 90 -5.88 -19.97 5.50
C THR A 90 -4.54 -19.75 6.17
N LEU A 91 -4.49 -18.76 7.06
CA LEU A 91 -3.35 -18.59 7.96
C LEU A 91 -3.46 -19.64 9.05
N VAL A 92 -2.53 -20.59 9.09
CA VAL A 92 -2.48 -21.64 10.10
C VAL A 92 -1.10 -21.59 10.76
N GLY A 93 -1.04 -21.36 12.07
CA GLY A 93 0.19 -21.52 12.86
C GLY A 93 0.33 -20.64 14.10
N GLU A 94 1.12 -21.12 15.06
CA GLU A 94 1.59 -20.42 16.27
C GLU A 94 2.98 -19.75 16.09
N ARG A 95 3.43 -19.50 14.85
CA ARG A 95 4.81 -19.05 14.60
C ARG A 95 4.88 -17.56 14.27
N TRP A 96 4.69 -16.74 15.30
CA TRP A 96 5.09 -15.33 15.36
C TRP A 96 6.28 -15.19 16.32
N THR A 97 7.40 -15.85 16.02
CA THR A 97 8.68 -15.68 16.72
C THR A 97 9.74 -15.30 15.71
#